data_AF-A0A9X9ABN1-F1
#
_entry.id   AF-A0A9X9ABN1-F1
#
_cell.length_a   1.000
_cell.length_b   1.000
_cell.length_c   1.000
_cell.angle_alpha   90.00
_cell.angle_beta   90.00
_cell.angle_gamma   90.00
#
_symmetry.space_group_name_H-M   'P 1'
#
loop_
_entity.id
_entity.type
_entity.pdbx_description
1 polymer ?
#
loop_
_entity_poly.entity_id
_entity_poly.type
_entity_poly.pdbx_seq_one_letter_code
_entity_poly.pdbx_strand_id
1 'polypeptide(L)'
;DKDPFKYAKYLPTYGDSIAYNANYVRERYLEEDGMHYNGPTLAGMNVKYASDKGWAGKIANIMERIKPFRAEDYTSAKKLPKNPEILDV
;
A
#
# COMPACT_ATOMS: atom_id res chain seq x y z
N ASP A 1 -19.03 -1.67 -12.87
CA ASP A 1 -18.14 -2.75 -13.28
C ASP A 1 -18.79 -3.49 -14.45
N LYS A 2 -18.25 -3.37 -15.66
CA LYS A 2 -18.93 -3.87 -16.89
C LYS A 2 -18.04 -4.81 -17.72
N ASP A 3 -16.71 -4.72 -17.55
CA ASP A 3 -15.77 -5.53 -18.32
C ASP A 3 -14.42 -5.61 -17.58
N PRO A 4 -14.28 -6.52 -16.62
CA PRO A 4 -13.05 -6.66 -15.85
C PRO A 4 -11.85 -7.02 -16.72
N PHE A 5 -12.02 -7.71 -17.85
CA PHE A 5 -10.90 -8.08 -18.73
C PHE A 5 -10.38 -6.88 -19.54
N LYS A 6 -11.24 -5.92 -19.88
CA LYS A 6 -10.84 -4.70 -20.57
C LYS A 6 -10.11 -3.70 -19.67
N TYR A 7 -10.52 -3.60 -18.40
CA TYR A 7 -10.00 -2.58 -17.48
C TYR A 7 -8.98 -3.13 -16.47
N ALA A 8 -8.85 -4.46 -16.35
CA ALA A 8 -7.79 -5.06 -15.55
C ALA A 8 -6.44 -4.88 -16.24
N LYS A 9 -5.41 -4.72 -15.40
CA LYS A 9 -4.03 -4.73 -15.81
C LYS A 9 -3.48 -6.14 -15.69
N TYR A 10 -2.90 -6.68 -16.75
CA TYR A 10 -2.24 -7.97 -16.73
C TYR A 10 -0.84 -7.84 -16.12
N LEU A 11 -0.55 -8.66 -15.10
CA LEU A 11 0.73 -8.70 -14.41
C LEU A 11 1.27 -10.15 -14.52
N PRO A 12 2.47 -10.37 -15.12
CA PRO A 12 2.92 -11.72 -15.50
C PRO A 12 3.13 -12.67 -14.33
N THR A 13 3.58 -12.16 -13.18
CA THR A 13 3.83 -12.97 -11.99
C THR A 13 3.09 -12.45 -10.76
N TYR A 14 2.97 -13.33 -9.76
CA TYR A 14 2.51 -12.92 -8.43
C TYR A 14 3.43 -11.87 -7.80
N GLY A 15 4.75 -11.97 -8.02
CA GLY A 15 5.72 -10.99 -7.56
C GLY A 15 5.45 -9.60 -8.15
N ASP A 16 5.21 -9.55 -9.46
CA ASP A 16 4.86 -8.31 -10.18
C ASP A 16 3.58 -7.69 -9.63
N SER A 17 2.60 -8.54 -9.33
CA SER A 17 1.33 -8.11 -8.74
C SER A 17 1.50 -7.44 -7.37
N ILE A 18 2.35 -8.01 -6.52
CA ILE A 18 2.64 -7.44 -5.20
C ILE A 18 3.45 -6.16 -5.34
N ALA A 19 4.50 -6.17 -6.17
CA ALA A 19 5.39 -5.03 -6.37
C ALA A 19 4.63 -3.82 -6.96
N TYR A 20 3.80 -4.04 -7.98
CA TYR A 20 2.98 -2.99 -8.59
C TYR A 20 2.03 -2.33 -7.59
N ASN A 21 1.27 -3.12 -6.83
CA ASN A 21 0.30 -2.59 -5.85
C ASN A 21 1.00 -1.89 -4.67
N ALA A 22 2.13 -2.43 -4.21
CA ALA A 22 2.94 -1.80 -3.17
C ALA A 22 3.48 -0.44 -3.63
N ASN A 23 3.96 -0.34 -4.87
CA ASN A 23 4.43 0.92 -5.44
C ASN A 23 3.28 1.93 -5.62
N TYR A 24 2.12 1.49 -6.11
CA TYR A 24 0.93 2.34 -6.23
C TYR A 24 0.53 2.96 -4.88
N VAL A 25 0.50 2.15 -3.82
CA VAL A 25 0.21 2.64 -2.46
C VAL A 25 1.27 3.66 -2.01
N ARG A 26 2.55 3.35 -2.22
CA ARG A 26 3.65 4.24 -1.85
C ARG A 26 3.52 5.60 -2.53
N GLU A 27 3.48 5.61 -3.86
CA GLU A 27 3.48 6.83 -4.67
C GLU A 27 2.23 7.68 -4.47
N ARG A 28 1.06 7.07 -4.34
CA ARG A 28 -0.20 7.83 -4.30
C ARG A 28 -0.61 8.24 -2.90
N TYR A 29 -0.27 7.46 -1.88
CA TYR A 29 -0.82 7.65 -0.53
C TYR A 29 0.24 7.93 0.56
N LEU A 30 1.48 7.44 0.41
CA LEU A 30 2.47 7.48 1.50
C LEU A 30 3.56 8.53 1.31
N GLU A 31 3.87 8.93 0.08
CA GLU A 31 4.81 10.02 -0.19
C GLU A 31 4.07 11.37 -0.19
N GLU A 32 4.72 12.43 0.30
CA GLU A 32 4.12 13.76 0.52
C GLU A 32 3.60 14.42 -0.76
N ASP A 33 4.23 14.11 -1.90
CA ASP A 33 3.85 14.56 -3.24
C ASP A 33 2.73 13.70 -3.87
N GLY A 34 2.29 12.64 -3.18
CA GLY A 34 1.26 11.73 -3.65
C GLY A 34 -0.12 12.39 -3.72
N MET A 35 -0.85 12.14 -4.81
CA MET A 35 -2.17 12.75 -5.08
C MET A 35 -3.26 12.46 -4.04
N HIS A 36 -3.06 11.45 -3.19
CA HIS A 36 -3.98 11.05 -2.11
C HIS A 36 -3.34 11.16 -0.73
N TYR A 37 -2.19 11.83 -0.61
CA TYR A 37 -1.46 11.96 0.64
C TYR A 37 -2.27 12.70 1.70
N ASN A 38 -2.42 12.04 2.86
CA ASN A 38 -3.05 12.60 4.07
C ASN A 38 -2.24 12.15 5.33
N GLY A 39 -0.94 11.94 5.15
CA GLY A 39 -0.03 11.35 6.13
C GLY A 39 0.27 9.86 5.86
N PRO A 40 1.50 9.37 6.11
CA PRO A 40 1.94 8.03 5.78
C PRO A 40 1.49 7.00 6.84
N THR A 41 0.21 7.04 7.20
CA THR A 41 -0.41 6.19 8.23
C THR A 41 -1.67 5.54 7.69
N LEU A 42 -2.11 4.44 8.30
CA LEU A 42 -3.39 3.81 7.94
C LEU A 42 -4.57 4.78 8.06
N ALA A 43 -4.55 5.65 9.07
CA ALA A 43 -5.58 6.68 9.24
C ALA A 43 -5.56 7.70 8.09
N GLY A 44 -4.37 8.16 7.68
CA GLY A 44 -4.20 9.05 6.53
C GLY A 44 -4.68 8.41 5.23
N MET A 45 -4.25 7.18 4.95
CA MET A 45 -4.72 6.42 3.79
C MET A 45 -6.25 6.31 3.76
N ASN A 46 -6.89 6.04 4.89
CA ASN A 46 -8.34 5.85 4.98
C ASN A 46 -9.17 7.08 4.60
N VAL A 47 -8.57 8.27 4.51
CA VAL A 47 -9.27 9.48 4.06
C VAL A 47 -9.73 9.34 2.61
N LYS A 48 -8.93 8.66 1.76
CA LYS A 48 -9.17 8.55 0.31
C LYS A 48 -9.21 7.12 -0.22
N TYR A 49 -8.64 6.15 0.50
CA TYR A 49 -8.51 4.77 0.01
C TYR A 49 -9.83 3.99 0.07
N ALA A 50 -10.61 4.16 1.13
CA ALA A 50 -11.85 3.43 1.35
C ALA A 50 -12.95 4.34 1.90
N SER A 51 -14.19 4.08 1.50
CA SER A 51 -15.36 4.74 2.09
C SER A 51 -15.66 4.23 3.51
N ASP A 52 -15.26 2.99 3.80
CA ASP A 52 -15.41 2.36 5.11
C ASP A 52 -14.51 3.01 6.16
N LYS A 53 -15.14 3.69 7.13
CA LYS A 53 -14.43 4.36 8.23
C LYS A 53 -13.66 3.40 9.13
N GLY A 54 -14.01 2.11 9.15
CA GLY A 54 -13.32 1.06 9.90
C GLY A 54 -12.14 0.40 9.15
N TRP A 55 -11.86 0.77 7.90
CA TRP A 55 -10.83 0.12 7.08
C TRP A 55 -9.45 0.11 7.75
N ALA A 56 -9.00 1.24 8.30
CA ALA A 56 -7.69 1.34 8.96
C ALA A 56 -7.55 0.34 10.11
N GLY A 57 -8.60 0.20 10.95
CA GLY A 57 -8.60 -0.75 12.06
C GLY A 57 -8.59 -2.21 11.60
N LYS A 58 -9.30 -2.53 10.51
CA LYS A 58 -9.28 -3.88 9.93
C LYS A 58 -7.90 -4.26 9.39
N ILE A 59 -7.21 -3.33 8.73
CA ILE A 59 -5.83 -3.56 8.25
C ILE A 59 -4.88 -3.74 9.45
N ALA A 60 -4.98 -2.89 10.47
CA ALA A 60 -4.16 -3.03 11.68
C ALA A 60 -4.34 -4.41 12.34
N ASN A 61 -5.58 -4.90 12.45
CA ASN A 61 -5.87 -6.24 12.98
C ASN A 61 -5.23 -7.37 12.13
N ILE A 62 -5.14 -7.21 10.81
CA ILE A 62 -4.45 -8.18 9.94
C ILE A 62 -2.94 -8.11 10.16
N MET A 63 -2.37 -6.90 10.26
CA MET A 63 -0.94 -6.71 10.53
C MET A 63 -0.53 -7.39 11.85
N GLU A 64 -1.29 -7.19 12.92
CA GLU A 64 -1.04 -7.82 14.22
C GLU A 64 -1.09 -9.36 14.17
N ARG A 65 -1.96 -9.94 13.33
CA ARG A 65 -2.03 -11.39 13.13
C ARG A 65 -0.82 -11.95 12.36
N ILE A 66 -0.21 -11.16 11.48
CA ILE A 66 0.95 -11.56 10.68
C ILE A 66 2.23 -11.42 11.51
N LYS A 67 2.42 -10.24 12.11
CA LYS A 67 3.57 -9.91 12.92
C LYS A 67 3.14 -8.88 13.96
N PRO A 68 2.98 -9.29 15.24
CA PRO A 68 2.65 -8.38 16.30
C PRO A 68 3.68 -7.25 16.40
N PHE A 69 3.24 -6.03 16.66
CA PHE A 69 4.16 -4.91 16.79
C PHE A 69 5.13 -5.12 17.96
N ARG A 70 6.42 -5.04 17.67
CA ARG A 70 7.51 -5.03 18.65
C ARG A 70 8.45 -3.89 18.32
N ALA A 71 8.56 -2.91 19.21
CA ALA A 71 9.34 -1.69 18.94
C ALA A 71 10.80 -2.03 18.59
N GLU A 72 11.34 -3.08 19.19
CA GLU A 72 12.72 -3.54 19.00
C GLU A 72 13.01 -3.89 17.54
N ASP A 73 12.05 -4.50 16.84
CA ASP A 73 12.18 -4.93 15.45
C ASP A 73 12.35 -3.75 14.47
N TYR A 74 11.98 -2.55 14.90
CA TYR A 74 11.98 -1.34 14.07
C TYR A 74 13.03 -0.32 14.50
N THR A 75 13.77 -0.58 15.58
CA THR A 75 14.84 0.33 16.08
C THR A 75 15.90 0.65 15.03
N SER A 76 16.16 -0.28 14.11
CA SER A 76 17.14 -0.13 13.03
C SER A 76 16.50 0.04 11.65
N ALA A 77 15.16 0.15 11.58
CA ALA A 77 14.45 0.26 10.32
C ALA A 77 14.74 1.61 9.66
N LYS A 78 15.24 1.58 8.43
CA LYS A 78 15.41 2.78 7.59
C LYS A 78 14.28 2.85 6.57
N LYS A 79 13.91 4.07 6.14
CA LYS A 79 13.00 4.25 5.00
C LYS A 79 13.61 3.53 3.79
N LEU A 80 12.90 2.54 3.26
CA LEU A 80 13.39 1.78 2.11
C LEU A 80 13.53 2.71 0.89
N PRO A 81 14.56 2.52 0.05
CA PRO A 81 14.65 3.23 -1.22
C PRO A 81 13.41 2.95 -2.08
N LYS A 82 13.11 3.85 -3.03
CA LYS A 82 12.05 3.58 -4.00
C LYS A 82 12.41 2.33 -4.79
N ASN A 83 11.43 1.48 -5.11
CA ASN A 83 11.67 0.31 -5.93
C ASN A 83 12.18 0.80 -7.31
N PRO A 84 13.41 0.43 -7.74
CA PRO A 84 13.90 0.84 -9.05
C PRO A 84 13.12 0.18 -10.19
N GLU A 85 12.47 -0.96 -9.93
CA GLU A 85 11.62 -1.64 -10.89
C GLU A 85 10.19 -1.13 -10.80
N ILE A 86 9.96 0.01 -11.45
CA ILE A 86 8.63 0.45 -11.80
C ILE A 86 8.21 -0.40 -12.99
N LEU A 87 7.26 -1.32 -12.77
CA LEU A 87 6.63 -2.02 -13.88
C LEU A 87 5.95 -0.98 -14.76
N ASP A 88 6.48 -0.78 -15.97
CA ASP A 88 5.86 0.03 -17.02
C ASP A 88 4.77 -0.81 -17.69
N VAL A 89 3.65 -0.90 -16.98
CA VAL A 89 2.45 -1.66 -17.36
C VAL A 89 1.29 -0.73 -17.67
#